data_AF-A0A835VH62-F1
#
_entry.id   AF-A0A835VH62-F1
#
_cell.length_a   1.000
_cell.length_b   1.000
_cell.length_c   1.000
_cell.angle_alpha   90.00
_cell.angle_beta   90.00
_cell.angle_gamma   90.00
#
_symmetry.space_group_name_H-M   'P 1'
#
loop_
_entity.id
_entity.type
_entity.pdbx_description
1 polymer ?
#
loop_
_entity_poly.entity_id
_entity_poly.type
_entity_poly.pdbx_seq_one_letter_code
_entity_poly.pdbx_strand_id
1 'polypeptide(L)'
;MPKVYGTGTYDFRRHRVAEYPYELGLVAPSAAAEPPEKRPAGGLASSITLVEIQRDRLTKIAAENWLKTSGVDTSGRKFESELVKRIYDTELLVSGGRKTVPLQRVMILEVSQYLENYLWPNFDAETATLEHVMSMILMVNEKFRENVAAWICFHNRKEAFREFCRGFFA
;
A
#
# COMPACT_ATOMS: atom_id res chain seq x y z
N MET A 1 16.07 18.24 29.26
CA MET A 1 17.11 17.21 29.07
C MET A 1 16.51 15.85 29.36
N PRO A 2 16.22 14.99 28.36
CA PRO A 2 15.81 13.62 28.66
C PRO A 2 17.06 12.77 28.96
N LYS A 3 17.08 12.12 30.12
CA LYS A 3 18.15 11.21 30.53
C LYS A 3 18.01 9.90 29.74
N VAL A 4 19.07 9.49 29.05
CA VAL A 4 19.18 8.20 28.38
C VAL A 4 19.76 7.19 29.37
N TYR A 5 19.04 6.12 29.65
CA TYR A 5 19.58 4.94 30.34
C TYR A 5 19.48 3.74 29.41
N GLY A 6 20.62 3.08 29.17
CA GLY A 6 20.68 1.86 28.38
C GLY A 6 22.08 1.51 27.88
N THR A 7 23.06 1.40 28.78
CA THR A 7 24.27 0.60 28.50
C THR A 7 23.94 -0.86 28.79
N GLY A 8 23.63 -1.63 27.75
CA GLY A 8 23.48 -3.08 27.81
C GLY A 8 23.93 -3.69 26.49
N THR A 9 24.77 -4.74 26.56
CA THR A 9 25.32 -5.44 25.41
C THR A 9 24.23 -6.11 24.59
N TYR A 10 24.12 -5.73 23.31
CA TYR A 10 23.19 -6.32 22.34
C TYR A 10 23.54 -7.78 22.05
N ASP A 11 22.57 -8.68 22.21
CA ASP A 11 22.66 -10.10 21.80
C ASP A 11 21.93 -10.27 20.45
N PHE A 12 22.68 -10.67 19.42
CA PHE A 12 22.22 -10.73 18.01
C PHE A 12 21.36 -11.98 17.69
N ARG A 13 21.04 -12.82 18.67
CA ARG A 13 20.34 -14.10 18.42
C ARG A 13 18.81 -14.08 18.56
N ARG A 14 18.17 -12.92 18.61
CA ARG A 14 16.70 -12.81 18.51
C ARG A 14 16.31 -11.90 17.36
N HIS A 15 15.63 -12.45 16.35
CA HIS A 15 14.88 -11.69 15.35
C HIS A 15 13.72 -10.98 16.08
N ARG A 16 13.99 -9.79 16.62
CA ARG A 16 12.94 -8.87 17.04
C ARG A 16 12.85 -7.75 16.01
N VAL A 17 11.78 -7.81 15.22
CA VAL A 17 11.20 -6.66 14.51
C VAL A 17 11.06 -5.52 15.52
N ALA A 18 11.43 -4.29 15.13
CA ALA A 18 11.42 -3.14 16.02
C ALA A 18 10.01 -2.93 16.60
N GLU A 19 9.84 -3.22 17.88
CA GLU A 19 8.60 -2.92 18.61
C GLU A 19 8.60 -1.42 18.95
N TYR A 20 7.69 -0.67 18.35
CA TYR A 20 7.45 0.73 18.72
C TYR A 20 6.60 0.76 20.01
N PRO A 21 7.05 1.41 21.10
CA PRO A 21 6.27 1.50 22.32
C PRO A 21 5.02 2.36 22.09
N TYR A 22 3.84 1.75 22.18
CA TYR A 22 2.58 2.45 22.42
C TYR A 22 2.41 2.59 23.94
N GLU A 23 2.54 3.80 24.47
CA GLU A 23 2.39 4.04 25.90
C GLU A 23 0.92 3.84 26.33
N LEU A 24 0.64 2.65 26.86
CA LEU A 24 -0.56 2.37 27.64
C LEU A 24 -0.38 2.96 29.04
N GLY A 25 -1.13 4.03 29.33
CA GLY A 25 -1.23 4.61 30.66
C GLY A 25 -1.64 3.57 31.70
N LEU A 26 -0.74 3.29 32.63
CA LEU A 26 -0.99 2.43 33.79
C LEU A 26 -1.70 3.24 34.88
N VAL A 27 -2.98 2.95 35.11
CA VAL A 27 -3.65 3.21 36.39
C VAL A 27 -3.66 1.90 37.18
N ALA A 28 -3.15 1.95 38.41
CA ALA A 28 -3.00 0.84 39.35
C ALA A 28 -4.36 0.26 39.82
N PRO A 29 -4.41 -0.97 40.36
CA PRO A 29 -5.66 -1.69 40.60
C PRO A 29 -6.33 -1.26 41.91
N SER A 30 -7.61 -0.92 41.86
CA SER A 30 -8.48 -0.84 43.04
C SER A 30 -9.76 -1.64 42.79
N ALA A 31 -10.11 -2.46 43.78
CA ALA A 31 -11.19 -3.42 43.78
C ALA A 31 -12.58 -2.77 43.85
N ALA A 32 -13.52 -3.25 43.03
CA ALA A 32 -14.95 -3.47 43.34
C ALA A 32 -15.71 -3.82 42.05
N ALA A 33 -16.68 -4.73 42.16
CA ALA A 33 -17.50 -5.24 41.06
C ALA A 33 -18.68 -4.31 40.75
N GLU A 34 -18.95 -4.05 39.47
CA GLU A 34 -20.19 -3.47 38.92
C GLU A 34 -20.44 -4.04 37.49
N PRO A 35 -21.70 -4.13 37.00
CA PRO A 35 -22.10 -4.97 35.86
C PRO A 35 -21.72 -4.38 34.48
N PRO A 36 -21.70 -5.19 33.38
CA PRO A 36 -21.27 -4.70 32.09
C PRO A 36 -22.36 -3.84 31.43
N GLU A 37 -22.19 -2.53 31.51
CA GLU A 37 -22.88 -1.57 30.64
C GLU A 37 -22.35 -1.70 29.20
N LYS A 38 -23.28 -1.86 28.25
CA LYS A 38 -23.00 -2.08 26.82
C LYS A 38 -22.21 -0.90 26.25
N ARG A 39 -20.91 -1.07 26.04
CA ARG A 39 -20.13 -0.13 25.21
C ARG A 39 -20.52 -0.34 23.74
N PRO A 40 -20.85 0.73 22.99
CA PRO A 40 -21.12 0.61 21.57
C PRO A 40 -19.84 0.19 20.84
N ALA A 41 -19.96 -0.83 20.00
CA ALA A 41 -18.93 -1.24 19.06
C ALA A 41 -18.59 -0.06 18.12
N GLY A 42 -17.41 0.51 18.29
CA GLY A 42 -16.81 1.49 17.37
C GLY A 42 -15.36 1.09 17.13
N GLY A 43 -14.87 0.82 15.92
CA GLY A 43 -15.52 0.85 14.62
C GLY A 43 -14.92 -0.20 13.69
N LEU A 44 -15.79 -0.75 12.85
CA LEU A 44 -15.51 -1.60 11.70
C LEU A 44 -14.82 -0.76 10.61
N ALA A 45 -13.54 -0.47 10.75
CA ALA A 45 -12.76 0.18 9.71
C ALA A 45 -11.68 -0.78 9.21
N SER A 46 -12.05 -1.74 8.35
CA SER A 46 -11.13 -2.45 7.42
C SER A 46 -11.75 -3.69 6.75
N SER A 47 -13.04 -3.66 6.38
CA SER A 47 -13.58 -4.67 5.47
C SER A 47 -14.35 -3.97 4.38
N ILE A 48 -13.66 -3.70 3.26
CA ILE A 48 -14.32 -3.24 2.04
C ILE A 48 -15.08 -4.44 1.44
N THR A 49 -16.36 -4.24 1.14
CA THR A 49 -17.17 -5.30 0.53
C THR A 49 -16.90 -5.40 -0.97
N LEU A 50 -17.06 -6.59 -1.55
CA LEU A 50 -16.92 -6.79 -3.00
C LEU A 50 -17.82 -5.83 -3.81
N VAL A 51 -19.01 -5.53 -3.29
CA VAL A 51 -19.98 -4.62 -3.93
C VAL A 51 -19.45 -3.18 -3.95
N GLU A 52 -18.77 -2.75 -2.89
CA GLU A 52 -18.13 -1.42 -2.85
C GLU A 52 -16.99 -1.34 -3.87
N ILE A 53 -16.15 -2.38 -3.95
CA ILE A 53 -15.08 -2.45 -4.97
C ILE A 53 -15.68 -2.35 -6.37
N GLN A 54 -16.72 -3.12 -6.68
CA GLN A 54 -17.33 -3.13 -8.02
C GLN A 54 -17.94 -1.79 -8.43
N ARG A 55 -18.47 -1.03 -7.46
CA ARG A 55 -19.09 0.28 -7.73
C ARG A 55 -18.07 1.42 -7.77
N ASP A 56 -16.87 1.20 -7.25
CA ASP A 56 -15.83 2.20 -7.14
C ASP A 56 -15.40 2.74 -8.52
N ARG A 57 -15.03 4.02 -8.54
CA ARG A 57 -14.53 4.69 -9.74
C ARG A 57 -13.22 4.08 -10.24
N LEU A 58 -12.31 3.68 -9.35
CA LEU A 58 -11.04 3.05 -9.71
C LEU A 58 -11.25 1.73 -10.44
N THR A 59 -12.24 0.94 -10.03
CA THR A 59 -12.58 -0.31 -10.72
C THR A 59 -13.09 -0.08 -12.13
N LYS A 60 -13.84 1.00 -12.35
CA LYS A 60 -14.29 1.41 -13.70
C LYS A 60 -13.12 1.87 -14.56
N ILE A 61 -12.23 2.71 -14.01
CA ILE A 61 -11.00 3.14 -14.68
C ILE A 61 -10.14 1.91 -15.04
N ALA A 62 -10.03 0.94 -14.13
CA ALA A 62 -9.32 -0.29 -14.39
C ALA A 62 -9.91 -1.08 -15.56
N ALA A 63 -11.24 -1.26 -15.57
CA ALA A 63 -11.96 -1.95 -16.66
C ALA A 63 -11.70 -1.32 -18.04
N GLU A 64 -11.63 0.00 -18.08
CA GLU A 64 -11.40 0.78 -19.30
C GLU A 64 -9.94 0.73 -19.77
N ASN A 65 -8.97 0.59 -18.87
CA ASN A 65 -7.55 0.80 -19.20
C ASN A 65 -6.70 -0.48 -19.16
N TRP A 66 -6.80 -1.32 -18.13
CA TRP A 66 -5.85 -2.44 -17.93
C TRP A 66 -6.45 -3.77 -17.49
N LEU A 67 -7.68 -3.79 -16.98
CA LEU A 67 -8.31 -5.02 -16.54
C LEU A 67 -8.61 -5.90 -17.75
N LYS A 68 -8.13 -7.15 -17.68
CA LYS A 68 -8.41 -8.20 -18.66
C LYS A 68 -9.73 -8.86 -18.30
N THR A 69 -10.84 -8.18 -18.56
CA THR A 69 -12.16 -8.81 -18.45
C THR A 69 -12.35 -9.78 -19.61
N SER A 70 -12.77 -11.01 -19.31
CA SER A 70 -13.02 -12.06 -20.30
C SER A 70 -13.85 -11.54 -21.47
N GLY A 71 -13.23 -11.39 -22.64
CA GLY A 71 -13.89 -10.96 -23.89
C GLY A 71 -13.53 -9.55 -24.37
N VAL A 72 -12.79 -8.74 -23.61
CA VAL A 72 -12.31 -7.43 -24.08
C VAL A 72 -10.82 -7.49 -24.36
N ASP A 73 -10.46 -7.33 -25.63
CA ASP A 73 -9.06 -7.26 -26.04
C ASP A 73 -8.43 -5.95 -25.57
N THR A 74 -7.55 -6.02 -24.58
CA THR A 74 -6.84 -4.86 -24.03
C THR A 74 -5.62 -4.48 -24.86
N SER A 75 -5.27 -5.28 -25.88
CA SER A 75 -4.06 -5.13 -26.69
C SER A 75 -3.99 -3.84 -27.51
N GLY A 76 -5.12 -3.14 -27.68
CA GLY A 76 -5.20 -1.85 -28.38
C GLY A 76 -5.13 -0.61 -27.50
N ARG A 77 -5.09 -0.76 -26.17
CA ARG A 77 -5.12 0.39 -25.25
C ARG A 77 -3.73 0.99 -25.11
N LYS A 78 -3.60 2.28 -25.38
CA LYS A 78 -2.35 3.00 -25.21
C LYS A 78 -2.15 3.34 -23.75
N PHE A 79 -0.91 3.22 -23.28
CA PHE A 79 -0.53 3.68 -21.95
C PHE A 79 -0.62 5.20 -21.85
N GLU A 80 -1.29 5.68 -20.81
CA GLU A 80 -1.41 7.10 -20.51
C GLU A 80 -0.70 7.42 -19.19
N SER A 81 0.45 8.10 -19.28
CA SER A 81 1.20 8.57 -18.10
C SER A 81 0.41 9.57 -17.26
N GLU A 82 -0.34 10.46 -17.92
CA GLU A 82 -1.22 11.43 -17.25
C GLU A 82 -2.30 10.76 -16.38
N LEU A 83 -2.75 9.56 -16.74
CA LEU A 83 -3.70 8.81 -15.93
C LEU A 83 -3.04 8.34 -14.63
N VAL A 84 -1.80 7.84 -14.69
CA VAL A 84 -1.03 7.42 -13.50
C VAL A 84 -0.85 8.60 -12.56
N LYS A 85 -0.43 9.75 -13.10
CA LYS A 85 -0.28 11.00 -12.33
C LYS A 85 -1.58 11.41 -11.66
N ARG A 86 -2.70 11.40 -12.40
CA ARG A 86 -4.02 11.72 -11.86
C ARG A 86 -4.42 10.78 -10.72
N ILE A 87 -4.24 9.46 -10.89
CA ILE A 87 -4.54 8.47 -9.84
C ILE A 87 -3.68 8.74 -8.60
N TYR A 88 -2.39 9.01 -8.80
CA TYR A 88 -1.48 9.31 -7.71
C TYR A 88 -1.93 10.55 -6.93
N ASP A 89 -2.13 11.68 -7.61
CA ASP A 89 -2.48 12.96 -6.97
C ASP A 89 -3.86 12.94 -6.30
N THR A 90 -4.83 12.22 -6.88
CA THR A 90 -6.21 12.22 -6.38
C THR A 90 -6.48 11.13 -5.35
N GLU A 91 -5.85 9.96 -5.46
CA GLU A 91 -6.22 8.77 -4.67
C GLU A 91 -5.13 8.28 -3.73
N LEU A 92 -3.86 8.53 -4.05
CA LEU A 92 -2.71 8.00 -3.30
C LEU A 92 -1.98 9.07 -2.50
N LEU A 93 -2.05 10.33 -2.94
CA LEU A 93 -1.39 11.44 -2.29
C LEU A 93 -2.08 11.79 -0.97
N VAL A 94 -1.27 11.92 0.07
CA VAL A 94 -1.74 12.37 1.38
C VAL A 94 -1.66 13.89 1.43
N SER A 95 -2.81 14.56 1.38
CA SER A 95 -2.89 16.01 1.59
C SER A 95 -2.69 16.36 3.08
N GLY A 96 -1.43 16.51 3.50
CA GLY A 96 -1.00 17.18 4.73
C GLY A 96 -1.24 16.45 6.07
N GLY A 97 -0.22 16.46 6.95
CA GLY A 97 -0.28 15.96 8.33
C GLY A 97 0.26 14.54 8.52
N ARG A 98 0.01 13.93 9.69
CA ARG A 98 0.38 12.52 10.03
C ARG A 98 -0.60 11.49 9.45
N LYS A 99 -1.20 11.77 8.30
CA LYS A 99 -2.16 10.86 7.67
C LYS A 99 -1.39 9.78 6.91
N THR A 100 -1.89 8.55 6.96
CA THR A 100 -1.35 7.44 6.19
C THR A 100 -1.96 7.42 4.80
N VAL A 101 -1.30 6.72 3.88
CA VAL A 101 -1.84 6.46 2.54
C VAL A 101 -3.23 5.80 2.68
N PRO A 102 -4.24 6.20 1.88
CA PRO A 102 -5.58 5.62 1.94
C PRO A 102 -5.59 4.13 1.59
N LEU A 103 -5.53 3.26 2.60
CA LEU A 103 -5.40 1.81 2.42
C LEU A 103 -6.49 1.23 1.53
N GLN A 104 -7.72 1.70 1.68
CA GLN A 104 -8.86 1.26 0.88
C GLN A 104 -8.65 1.51 -0.63
N ARG A 105 -8.03 2.63 -1.02
CA ARG A 105 -7.76 2.95 -2.43
C ARG A 105 -6.66 2.04 -2.99
N VAL A 106 -5.62 1.80 -2.19
CA VAL A 106 -4.52 0.88 -2.52
C VAL A 106 -5.04 -0.55 -2.71
N MET A 107 -5.91 -1.03 -1.82
CA MET A 107 -6.54 -2.35 -1.93
C MET A 107 -7.35 -2.50 -3.24
N ILE A 108 -8.11 -1.48 -3.63
CA ILE A 108 -8.89 -1.52 -4.89
C ILE A 108 -7.96 -1.61 -6.11
N LEU A 109 -6.89 -0.83 -6.13
CA LEU A 109 -5.90 -0.87 -7.21
C LEU A 109 -5.22 -2.24 -7.29
N GLU A 110 -4.90 -2.85 -6.16
CA GLU A 110 -4.31 -4.19 -6.09
C GLU A 110 -5.26 -5.26 -6.61
N VAL A 111 -6.54 -5.25 -6.20
CA VAL A 111 -7.56 -6.18 -6.72
C VAL A 111 -7.72 -6.03 -8.24
N SER A 112 -7.54 -4.82 -8.77
CA SER A 112 -7.58 -4.55 -10.21
C SER A 112 -6.29 -4.91 -10.97
N GLN A 113 -5.27 -5.43 -10.28
CA GLN A 113 -3.94 -5.77 -10.84
C GLN A 113 -3.26 -4.57 -11.51
N TYR A 114 -3.29 -3.42 -10.84
CA TYR A 114 -2.74 -2.16 -11.36
C TYR A 114 -1.23 -2.25 -11.63
N LEU A 115 -0.48 -2.96 -10.77
CA LEU A 115 0.96 -3.14 -10.94
C LEU A 115 1.29 -3.99 -12.18
N GLU A 116 0.69 -5.17 -12.29
CA GLU A 116 1.06 -6.19 -13.27
C GLU A 116 0.56 -5.87 -14.67
N ASN A 117 -0.61 -5.23 -14.79
CA ASN A 117 -1.24 -4.99 -16.07
C ASN A 117 -1.07 -3.56 -16.58
N TYR A 118 -0.76 -2.58 -15.72
CA TYR A 118 -0.67 -1.18 -16.15
C TYR A 118 0.68 -0.52 -15.86
N LEU A 119 1.15 -0.56 -14.61
CA LEU A 119 2.37 0.17 -14.25
C LEU A 119 3.64 -0.52 -14.78
N TRP A 120 3.81 -1.80 -14.48
CA TRP A 120 5.07 -2.50 -14.76
C TRP A 120 5.32 -2.77 -16.25
N PRO A 121 4.34 -3.19 -17.06
CA PRO A 121 4.57 -3.39 -18.50
C PRO A 121 4.97 -2.10 -19.22
N ASN A 122 4.51 -0.95 -18.73
CA ASN A 122 4.72 0.36 -19.34
C ASN A 122 5.81 1.19 -18.66
N PHE A 123 6.55 0.61 -17.71
CA PHE A 123 7.67 1.29 -17.07
C PHE A 123 8.86 1.42 -18.02
N ASP A 124 9.41 2.63 -18.11
CA ASP A 124 10.66 2.96 -18.79
C ASP A 124 11.44 3.94 -17.90
N ALA A 125 12.71 3.64 -17.63
CA ALA A 125 13.53 4.38 -16.68
C ALA A 125 13.86 5.80 -17.14
N GLU A 126 13.90 6.05 -18.45
CA GLU A 126 14.21 7.38 -18.99
C GLU A 126 13.01 8.33 -18.94
N THR A 127 11.80 7.79 -19.07
CA THR A 127 10.56 8.59 -19.13
C THR A 127 9.69 8.51 -17.88
N ALA A 128 10.01 7.62 -16.94
CA ALA A 128 9.20 7.41 -15.75
C ALA A 128 9.13 8.67 -14.89
N THR A 129 7.91 9.06 -14.54
CA THR A 129 7.68 10.15 -13.60
C THR A 129 7.73 9.65 -12.16
N LEU A 130 7.89 10.58 -11.22
CA LEU A 130 7.88 10.28 -9.79
C LEU A 130 6.59 9.55 -9.38
N GLU A 131 5.44 9.99 -9.89
CA GLU A 131 4.13 9.45 -9.58
C GLU A 131 4.01 7.98 -10.02
N HIS A 132 4.62 7.62 -11.15
CA HIS A 132 4.67 6.23 -11.63
C HIS A 132 5.49 5.35 -10.69
N VAL A 133 6.70 5.80 -10.35
CA VAL A 133 7.61 5.09 -9.44
C VAL A 133 6.98 4.92 -8.05
N MET A 134 6.42 5.99 -7.50
CA MET A 134 5.76 5.97 -6.19
C MET A 134 4.52 5.07 -6.19
N SER A 135 3.72 5.11 -7.26
CA SER A 135 2.57 4.19 -7.41
C SER A 135 3.01 2.73 -7.42
N MET A 136 4.11 2.41 -8.11
CA MET A 136 4.66 1.04 -8.10
C MET A 136 5.10 0.61 -6.70
N ILE A 137 5.80 1.48 -5.96
CA ILE A 137 6.25 1.21 -4.59
C ILE A 137 5.06 0.94 -3.66
N LEU A 138 3.99 1.74 -3.76
CA LEU A 138 2.79 1.55 -2.96
C LEU A 138 2.13 0.18 -3.23
N MET A 139 2.07 -0.25 -4.50
CA MET A 139 1.54 -1.58 -4.83
C MET A 139 2.45 -2.70 -4.32
N VAL A 140 3.77 -2.56 -4.41
CA VAL A 140 4.71 -3.54 -3.86
C VAL A 140 4.55 -3.66 -2.35
N ASN A 141 4.47 -2.54 -1.64
CA ASN A 141 4.26 -2.51 -0.19
C ASN A 141 2.93 -3.18 0.21
N GLU A 142 1.87 -2.96 -0.57
CA GLU A 142 0.58 -3.60 -0.35
C GLU A 142 0.66 -5.12 -0.50
N LYS A 143 1.35 -5.62 -1.53
CA LYS A 143 1.56 -7.05 -1.70
C LYS A 143 2.30 -7.66 -0.51
N PHE A 144 3.31 -6.98 0.03
CA PHE A 144 3.97 -7.41 1.26
C PHE A 144 3.03 -7.39 2.47
N ARG A 145 2.18 -6.38 2.60
CA ARG A 145 1.19 -6.27 3.68
C ARG A 145 0.21 -7.44 3.67
N GLU A 146 -0.18 -7.92 2.49
CA GLU A 146 -1.08 -9.05 2.27
C GLU A 146 -0.35 -10.41 2.18
N ASN A 147 0.97 -10.45 2.42
CA ASN A 147 1.82 -11.64 2.25
C ASN A 147 1.74 -12.29 0.85
N VAL A 148 1.50 -11.48 -0.17
CA VAL A 148 1.51 -11.89 -1.58
C VAL A 148 2.91 -11.72 -2.16
N ALA A 149 3.30 -12.63 -3.05
CA ALA A 149 4.62 -12.62 -3.67
C ALA A 149 4.78 -11.43 -4.65
N ALA A 150 5.27 -10.29 -4.13
CA ALA A 150 5.41 -9.04 -4.89
C ALA A 150 6.37 -9.12 -6.09
N TRP A 151 7.41 -9.95 -5.98
CA TRP A 151 8.51 -9.96 -6.94
C TRP A 151 8.21 -10.71 -8.25
N ILE A 152 7.16 -11.53 -8.29
CA ILE A 152 6.86 -12.40 -9.42
C ILE A 152 6.70 -11.60 -10.73
N CYS A 153 6.03 -10.45 -10.68
CA CYS A 153 5.79 -9.63 -11.87
C CYS A 153 7.09 -9.04 -12.48
N PHE A 154 8.14 -8.85 -11.68
CA PHE A 154 9.40 -8.25 -12.11
C PHE A 154 10.33 -9.25 -12.84
N HIS A 155 10.11 -10.56 -12.69
CA HIS A 155 11.00 -11.59 -13.28
C HIS A 155 11.15 -11.49 -14.80
N ASN A 156 10.11 -11.01 -15.48
CA ASN A 156 10.07 -10.95 -16.94
C ASN A 156 10.90 -9.79 -17.53
N ARG A 157 11.21 -8.75 -16.75
CA ARG A 157 11.92 -7.55 -17.22
C ARG A 157 13.07 -7.17 -16.27
N LYS A 158 14.08 -8.05 -16.15
CA LYS A 158 15.19 -7.91 -15.19
C LYS A 158 16.03 -6.64 -15.37
N GLU A 159 16.25 -6.20 -16.60
CA GLU A 159 17.03 -4.99 -16.89
C GLU A 159 16.28 -3.73 -16.45
N ALA A 160 15.00 -3.61 -16.82
CA ALA A 160 14.14 -2.53 -16.34
C ALA A 160 14.06 -2.49 -14.81
N PHE A 161 14.08 -3.66 -14.15
CA PHE A 161 14.08 -3.73 -12.68
C PHE A 161 15.38 -3.19 -12.08
N ARG A 162 16.53 -3.46 -12.71
CA ARG A 162 17.80 -2.88 -12.28
C ARG A 162 17.77 -1.35 -12.36
N GLU A 163 17.25 -0.81 -13.46
CA GLU A 163 17.14 0.63 -13.65
C GLU A 163 16.14 1.27 -12.68
N PHE A 164 15.00 0.60 -12.43
CA PHE A 164 14.06 0.99 -11.38
C PHE A 164 14.74 1.09 -10.00
N CYS A 165 15.52 0.08 -9.60
CA CYS A 165 16.25 0.13 -8.35
C CYS A 165 17.32 1.22 -8.31
N ARG A 166 18.03 1.45 -9.42
CA ARG A 166 19.03 2.53 -9.51
C ARG A 166 18.39 3.91 -9.33
N GLY A 167 17.27 4.18 -10.00
CA GLY A 167 16.55 5.45 -9.87
C GLY A 167 15.99 5.69 -8.45
N PHE A 168 15.80 4.64 -7.66
CA PHE A 168 15.30 4.73 -6.29
C PHE A 168 16.40 4.94 -5.24
N PHE A 169 17.58 4.35 -5.43
CA PHE A 169 18.67 4.36 -4.42
C PHE A 169 19.83 5.31 -4.76
N ALA A 170 19.77 6.03 -5.88
CA ALA A 170 20.74 7.07 -6.23
C ALA A 170 20.48 8.36 -5.45
#